data_AF-A0A1I5FYF6-F1
#
_entry.id   AF-A0A1I5FYF6-F1
#
_cell.length_a   1.000
_cell.length_b   1.000
_cell.length_c   1.000
_cell.angle_alpha   90.00
_cell.angle_beta   90.00
_cell.angle_gamma   90.00
#
_symmetry.space_group_name_H-M   'P 1'
#
loop_
_entity.id
_entity.type
_entity.pdbx_description
1 polymer ?
#
loop_
_entity_poly.entity_id
_entity_poly.type
_entity_poly.pdbx_seq_one_letter_code
_entity_poly.pdbx_strand_id
1 'polypeptide(L)'
;MSDSGRSGSDGMPIEDILAALEPDPDRVLVRNEFAVVGVTVRESGGGRSRLRIEDLRTRQAVELDALELESLAWARHDDLSPLLDPSRSRWAGTGE
;
A
#
# COMPACT_ATOMS: atom_id res chain seq x y z
N MET A 1 -16.18 29.55 -6.64
CA MET A 1 -17.07 28.37 -6.52
C MET A 1 -16.70 27.40 -7.60
N SER A 2 -16.05 26.31 -7.22
CA SER A 2 -16.06 24.99 -7.88
C SER A 2 -15.23 24.08 -6.99
N ASP A 3 -15.89 23.53 -5.99
CA ASP A 3 -15.41 22.45 -5.12
C ASP A 3 -15.53 21.14 -5.92
N SER A 4 -14.46 20.75 -6.59
CA SER A 4 -14.38 19.48 -7.31
C SER A 4 -13.94 18.39 -6.34
N GLY A 5 -14.91 17.63 -5.85
CA GLY A 5 -14.78 16.60 -4.81
C GLY A 5 -13.62 15.64 -5.02
N ARG A 6 -12.62 15.74 -4.13
CA ARG A 6 -11.81 14.60 -3.69
C ARG A 6 -12.45 14.06 -2.41
N SER A 7 -13.42 13.17 -2.54
CA SER A 7 -13.95 12.44 -1.40
C SER A 7 -14.49 11.10 -1.86
N GLY A 8 -14.03 10.01 -1.24
CA GLY A 8 -14.58 8.69 -1.53
C GLY A 8 -14.10 7.56 -0.63
N SER A 9 -12.80 7.51 -0.27
CA SER A 9 -12.27 6.38 0.51
C SER A 9 -11.67 6.75 1.87
N ASP A 10 -11.51 8.04 2.17
CA ASP A 10 -11.06 8.51 3.49
C ASP A 10 -12.25 8.46 4.48
N GLY A 11 -12.65 7.25 4.85
CA GLY A 11 -13.81 6.99 5.72
C GLY A 11 -14.58 5.72 5.39
N MET A 12 -14.27 5.04 4.29
CA MET A 12 -14.90 3.75 3.97
C MET A 12 -14.45 2.69 5.00
N PRO A 13 -15.39 1.98 5.65
CA PRO A 13 -15.07 0.85 6.51
C PRO A 13 -14.22 -0.19 5.76
N ILE A 14 -13.25 -0.80 6.44
CA ILE A 14 -12.39 -1.83 5.83
C ILE A 14 -13.23 -2.96 5.24
N GLU A 15 -14.33 -3.36 5.89
CA GLU A 15 -15.19 -4.43 5.39
C GLU A 15 -15.85 -4.09 4.04
N ASP A 16 -16.22 -2.83 3.81
CA ASP A 16 -16.76 -2.38 2.53
C ASP A 16 -15.69 -2.36 1.43
N ILE A 17 -14.45 -1.97 1.79
CA ILE A 17 -13.30 -2.08 0.88
C ILE A 17 -13.12 -3.54 0.47
N LEU A 18 -13.12 -4.46 1.44
CA LEU A 18 -12.91 -5.89 1.20
C LEU A 18 -14.02 -6.50 0.35
N ALA A 19 -15.28 -6.13 0.61
CA ALA A 19 -16.44 -6.61 -0.16
C ALA A 19 -16.41 -6.15 -1.63
N ALA A 20 -15.78 -5.01 -1.91
CA ALA A 20 -15.64 -4.44 -3.25
C ALA A 20 -14.41 -4.96 -4.02
N LEU A 21 -13.52 -5.75 -3.40
CA LEU A 21 -12.35 -6.28 -4.09
C LEU A 21 -12.72 -7.43 -5.01
N GLU A 22 -12.21 -7.37 -6.24
CA GLU A 22 -12.19 -8.53 -7.12
C GLU A 22 -11.37 -9.68 -6.47
N PRO A 23 -11.90 -10.92 -6.46
CA PRO A 23 -11.19 -12.08 -5.96
C PRO A 23 -9.88 -12.31 -6.72
N ASP A 24 -8.79 -12.42 -5.98
CA ASP A 24 -7.46 -12.66 -6.50
C ASP A 24 -6.81 -13.77 -5.67
N PRO A 25 -6.67 -15.00 -6.20
CA PRO A 25 -6.20 -16.15 -5.44
C PRO A 25 -4.74 -16.00 -4.99
N ASP A 26 -3.96 -15.15 -5.65
CA ASP A 26 -2.54 -14.94 -5.37
C ASP A 26 -2.31 -13.74 -4.42
N ARG A 27 -3.40 -13.08 -3.99
CA ARG A 27 -3.33 -11.93 -3.09
C ARG A 27 -3.40 -12.35 -1.63
N VAL A 28 -2.37 -11.97 -0.88
CA VAL A 28 -2.39 -12.01 0.58
C VAL A 28 -2.89 -10.66 1.11
N LEU A 29 -3.85 -10.71 2.04
CA LEU A 29 -4.36 -9.52 2.72
C LEU A 29 -3.72 -9.38 4.10
N VAL A 30 -3.14 -8.23 4.38
CA VAL A 30 -2.59 -7.86 5.69
C VAL A 30 -3.37 -6.65 6.20
N ARG A 31 -4.00 -6.75 7.38
CA ARG A 31 -4.89 -5.70 7.88
C ARG A 31 -4.93 -5.61 9.40
N ASN A 32 -5.29 -4.43 9.88
CA ASN A 32 -5.70 -4.12 11.25
C ASN A 32 -6.71 -2.95 11.21
N GLU A 33 -7.09 -2.39 12.36
CA GLU A 33 -8.01 -1.26 12.43
C GLU A 33 -7.53 0.04 11.74
N PHE A 34 -6.25 0.13 11.38
CA PHE A 34 -5.64 1.34 10.81
C PHE A 34 -5.23 1.18 9.33
N ALA A 35 -5.07 -0.04 8.85
CA ALA A 35 -4.51 -0.34 7.53
C ALA A 35 -5.11 -1.60 6.89
N VAL A 36 -5.22 -1.58 5.57
CA VAL A 36 -5.59 -2.74 4.75
C VAL A 36 -4.71 -2.76 3.51
N VAL A 37 -3.89 -3.80 3.39
CA VAL A 37 -2.84 -3.91 2.38
C VAL A 37 -3.00 -5.22 1.62
N GLY A 38 -2.97 -5.14 0.29
CA GLY A 38 -2.88 -6.29 -0.60
C GLY A 38 -1.44 -6.54 -1.02
N VAL A 39 -1.01 -7.79 -0.94
CA VAL A 39 0.34 -8.23 -1.31
C VAL A 39 0.22 -9.31 -2.39
N THR A 40 0.86 -9.09 -3.54
CA THR A 40 0.86 -10.02 -4.68
C THR A 40 2.26 -10.14 -5.26
N VAL A 41 2.61 -11.31 -5.81
CA VAL A 41 3.81 -11.46 -6.63
C VAL A 41 3.45 -11.15 -8.08
N ARG A 42 4.18 -10.23 -8.70
CA ARG A 42 4.04 -9.88 -10.12
C ARG A 42 5.24 -10.40 -10.89
N GLU A 43 4.99 -11.19 -11.92
CA GLU A 43 6.04 -11.57 -12.86
C GLU A 43 6.33 -10.39 -13.79
N SER A 44 7.57 -9.89 -13.74
CA SER A 44 8.11 -9.07 -14.82
C SER A 44 8.85 -10.01 -15.77
N GLY A 45 8.60 -9.88 -17.07
CA GLY A 45 9.20 -10.73 -18.09
C GLY A 45 10.72 -10.90 -17.94
N GLY A 46 11.23 -12.07 -18.35
CA GLY A 46 12.64 -12.43 -18.16
C GLY A 46 12.97 -13.03 -16.80
N GLY A 47 11.99 -13.62 -16.11
CA GLY A 47 12.18 -14.35 -14.84
C GLY A 47 12.40 -13.45 -13.62
N ARG A 48 11.96 -12.18 -13.68
CA ARG A 48 12.15 -11.21 -12.60
C ARG A 48 10.83 -10.95 -11.91
N SER A 49 10.56 -11.68 -10.84
CA SER A 49 9.37 -11.42 -10.03
C SER A 49 9.58 -10.24 -9.09
N ARG A 50 8.52 -9.46 -8.86
CA ARG A 50 8.48 -8.35 -7.91
C ARG A 50 7.33 -8.56 -6.91
N LEU A 51 7.51 -8.12 -5.68
CA LEU A 51 6.42 -8.07 -4.71
C LEU A 51 5.70 -6.73 -4.85
N ARG A 52 4.43 -6.77 -5.25
CA ARG A 52 3.55 -5.60 -5.24
C ARG A 52 2.85 -5.49 -3.90
N ILE A 53 3.02 -4.35 -3.25
CA ILE A 53 2.34 -3.97 -2.01
C ILE A 53 1.41 -2.81 -2.33
N GLU A 54 0.11 -2.95 -2.05
CA GLU A 54 -0.91 -1.96 -2.38
C GLU A 54 -1.74 -1.61 -1.15
N ASP A 55 -1.81 -0.33 -0.78
CA ASP A 55 -2.80 0.18 0.15
C ASP A 55 -4.17 0.16 -0.54
N LEU A 56 -5.08 -0.68 -0.06
CA LEU A 56 -6.38 -0.87 -0.71
C LEU A 56 -7.33 0.31 -0.49
N ARG A 57 -7.05 1.17 0.50
CA ARG A 57 -7.85 2.38 0.78
C ARG A 57 -7.52 3.51 -0.19
N THR A 58 -6.24 3.69 -0.49
CA THR A 58 -5.77 4.78 -1.37
C THR A 58 -5.44 4.32 -2.79
N ARG A 59 -5.36 3.00 -3.00
CA ARG A 59 -4.88 2.34 -4.23
C ARG A 59 -3.43 2.68 -4.58
N GLN A 60 -2.70 3.33 -3.68
CA GLN A 60 -1.27 3.56 -3.83
C GLN A 60 -0.52 2.23 -3.69
N ALA A 61 0.49 2.02 -4.53
CA ALA A 61 1.25 0.79 -4.52
C ALA A 61 2.73 1.02 -4.80
N VAL A 62 3.55 0.09 -4.34
CA VAL A 62 4.97 -0.04 -4.66
C VAL A 62 5.25 -1.45 -5.16
N GLU A 63 6.24 -1.60 -6.03
CA GLU A 63 6.75 -2.90 -6.49
C GLU A 63 8.21 -3.01 -6.11
N LEU A 64 8.51 -4.04 -5.32
CA LEU A 64 9.84 -4.26 -4.76
C LEU A 64 10.48 -5.46 -5.42
N ASP A 65 11.72 -5.29 -5.89
CA ASP A 65 12.52 -6.40 -6.39
C ASP A 65 13.17 -7.20 -5.25
N ALA A 66 13.87 -8.28 -5.61
CA ALA A 66 14.48 -9.18 -4.63
C ALA A 66 15.53 -8.48 -3.74
N LEU A 67 16.27 -7.50 -4.25
CA LEU A 67 17.31 -6.80 -3.50
C LEU A 67 16.70 -5.79 -2.52
N GLU A 68 15.65 -5.09 -2.94
CA GLU A 68 14.88 -4.20 -2.07
C GLU A 68 14.21 -4.98 -0.94
N LEU A 69 13.66 -6.16 -1.24
CA LEU A 69 13.07 -7.06 -0.24
C LEU A 69 14.10 -7.64 0.72
N GLU A 70 15.28 -8.04 0.24
CA GLU A 70 16.39 -8.47 1.09
C GLU A 70 16.80 -7.37 2.06
N SER A 71 16.89 -6.13 1.56
CA SER A 71 17.20 -4.96 2.40
C SER A 71 16.15 -4.73 3.48
N LEU A 72 14.86 -4.86 3.15
CA LEU A 72 13.78 -4.78 4.13
C LEU A 72 13.80 -5.93 5.15
N ALA A 73 14.18 -7.14 4.73
CA ALA A 73 14.27 -8.30 5.63
C ALA A 73 15.38 -8.13 6.70
N TRP A 74 16.39 -7.31 6.41
CA TRP A 74 17.48 -7.01 7.34
C TRP A 74 17.22 -5.74 8.17
N ALA A 75 16.23 -4.94 7.79
CA ALA A 75 15.87 -3.72 8.50
C ALA A 75 15.29 -4.03 9.88
N ARG A 76 15.62 -3.18 10.85
CA ARG A 76 14.96 -3.15 12.16
C ARG A 76 13.73 -2.26 12.08
N HIS A 77 12.81 -2.43 13.03
CA HIS A 77 11.63 -1.57 13.10
C HIS A 77 11.99 -0.08 13.19
N ASP A 78 13.04 0.24 13.93
CA ASP A 78 13.54 1.61 14.08
C ASP A 78 13.96 2.23 12.74
N ASP A 79 14.51 1.43 11.82
CA ASP A 79 14.92 1.87 10.47
C ASP A 79 13.71 2.27 9.62
N LEU A 80 12.52 1.76 9.95
CA LEU A 80 11.25 2.07 9.28
C LEU A 80 10.54 3.29 9.87
N SER A 81 10.98 3.79 11.04
CA SER A 81 10.34 4.94 11.72
C SER A 81 10.14 6.17 10.82
N PRO A 82 11.09 6.56 9.95
CA PRO A 82 10.90 7.69 9.03
C PRO A 82 9.73 7.51 8.05
N LEU A 83 9.38 6.27 7.70
CA LEU A 83 8.27 5.95 6.80
C LEU A 83 6.92 6.00 7.53
N LEU A 84 6.93 5.68 8.82
CA LEU A 84 5.76 5.69 9.69
C LEU A 84 5.45 7.08 10.24
N ASP A 85 6.39 8.01 10.18
CA ASP A 85 6.20 9.40 10.59
C ASP A 85 5.25 10.12 9.62
N PRO A 86 4.00 10.36 10.05
CA PRO A 86 3.00 10.91 9.14
C PRO A 86 3.31 12.36 8.76
N SER A 87 4.18 13.06 9.50
CA SER A 87 4.66 14.40 9.15
C SER A 87 5.62 14.41 7.96
N ARG A 88 6.15 13.24 7.56
CA ARG A 88 7.19 13.13 6.52
C ARG A 88 6.71 12.57 5.19
N SER A 89 5.74 11.66 5.20
CA SER A 89 5.42 10.85 4.00
C SER A 89 3.93 10.63 3.71
N ARG A 90 3.02 10.81 4.69
CA ARG A 90 1.58 10.48 4.52
C ARG A 90 0.60 11.65 4.70
N TRP A 91 0.90 12.67 5.51
CA TRP A 91 -0.01 13.82 5.75
C TRP A 91 0.53 15.18 5.29
N ALA A 92 1.72 15.22 4.69
CA ALA A 92 2.11 16.35 3.87
C ALA A 92 1.22 16.32 2.62
N GLY A 93 0.09 17.03 2.68
CA GLY A 93 -0.87 17.11 1.58
C GLY A 93 -0.15 17.44 0.27
N THR A 94 -0.67 16.90 -0.83
CA THR A 94 -0.31 17.36 -2.17
C THR A 94 -0.60 18.86 -2.24
N GLY A 95 0.43 19.65 -2.00
CA GLY A 95 0.44 21.10 -2.10
C GLY A 95 1.47 21.51 -3.13
N GLU A 96 1.30 21.02 -4.36
CA GLU A 96 1.70 21.67 -5.61
C GLU A 96 0.67 21.33 -6.70
#